data_AF-A0A0P7VK09-F1
#
_entry.id   AF-A0A0P7VK09-F1
#
_cell.length_a   1.000
_cell.length_b   1.000
_cell.length_c   1.000
_cell.angle_alpha   90.00
_cell.angle_beta   90.00
_cell.angle_gamma   90.00
#
_symmetry.space_group_name_H-M   'P 1'
#
loop_
_entity.id
_entity.type
_entity.pdbx_description
1 polymer ?
#
loop_
_entity_poly.entity_id
_entity_poly.type
_entity_poly.pdbx_seq_one_letter_code
_entity_poly.pdbx_strand_id
1 'polypeptide(L)'
;STGWQNATRSHASIEKEEGGDPEVRVLKVSKGNYVKPGEVTRFRWFDHYLVRPDDLPPDVAATLAEASRATAANEAFLRCLAAVTEQGRAASDGRGPTYAPRMFARMPEAKGFDDEDLAGAMERLLHLGVIRANEVIGKYANRTARRGLKRVEQGAQSTAQSTAQSSAQSSAQDAQSPSGEVHNESARSTPPPTGEIGGDYGPPSIPLGGEGRDASWVPGDD
;
A
#
# COMPACT_ATOMS: atom_id res chain seq x y z
N SER A 1 -28.60 1.98 17.85
CA SER A 1 -29.02 3.39 18.01
C SER A 1 -28.74 4.11 16.69
N THR A 2 -29.77 4.59 15.99
CA THR A 2 -29.67 5.24 14.65
C THR A 2 -29.99 6.75 14.70
N GLY A 3 -30.24 7.30 15.89
CA GLY A 3 -30.74 8.67 16.05
C GLY A 3 -29.79 9.76 15.55
N TRP A 4 -28.47 9.58 15.71
CA TRP A 4 -27.48 10.60 15.34
C TRP A 4 -27.31 10.75 13.83
N GLN A 5 -27.35 9.65 13.07
CA GLN A 5 -27.28 9.70 11.60
C GLN A 5 -28.48 10.45 11.00
N ASN A 6 -29.67 10.29 11.59
CA ASN A 6 -30.89 10.96 11.13
C ASN A 6 -30.90 12.47 11.42
N ALA A 7 -30.18 12.92 12.45
CA ALA A 7 -30.10 14.32 12.85
C ALA A 7 -29.19 15.19 11.96
N THR A 8 -28.35 14.58 11.10
CA THR A 8 -27.43 15.30 10.21
C THR A 8 -28.01 15.51 8.81
N ARG A 9 -27.63 16.60 8.13
CA ARG A 9 -28.04 16.89 6.74
C ARG A 9 -27.08 16.35 5.68
N SER A 10 -25.86 16.06 6.08
CA SER A 10 -24.83 15.45 5.24
C SER A 10 -24.10 14.35 6.03
N HIS A 11 -23.86 13.22 5.39
CA HIS A 11 -23.11 12.09 5.95
C HIS A 11 -22.27 11.44 4.85
N ALA A 12 -21.00 11.22 5.15
CA ALA A 12 -20.07 10.53 4.26
C ALA A 12 -19.24 9.52 5.06
N SER A 13 -18.92 8.39 4.44
CA SER A 13 -18.03 7.36 4.98
C SER A 13 -16.74 7.32 4.17
N ILE A 14 -15.62 7.07 4.86
CA ILE A 14 -14.34 6.75 4.24
C ILE A 14 -14.06 5.29 4.57
N GLU A 15 -13.98 4.47 3.52
CA GLU A 15 -13.74 3.03 3.63
C GLU A 15 -12.46 2.65 2.91
N LYS A 16 -11.86 1.51 3.28
CA LYS A 16 -10.78 0.91 2.48
C LYS A 16 -11.36 0.43 1.15
N GLU A 17 -10.58 0.49 0.08
CA GLU A 17 -10.99 -0.12 -1.18
C GLU A 17 -11.01 -1.64 -1.05
N GLU A 18 -12.13 -2.27 -1.44
CA GLU A 18 -12.29 -3.72 -1.34
C GLU A 18 -11.57 -4.42 -2.49
N GLY A 19 -10.65 -5.34 -2.15
CA GLY A 19 -9.86 -6.07 -3.16
C GLY A 19 -8.87 -5.21 -3.94
N GLY A 20 -8.59 -3.99 -3.46
CA GLY A 20 -7.65 -3.03 -4.04
C GLY A 20 -6.46 -2.76 -3.14
N ASP A 21 -5.77 -1.66 -3.41
CA ASP A 21 -4.58 -1.26 -2.64
C ASP A 21 -4.97 -0.89 -1.18
N PRO A 22 -4.31 -1.47 -0.15
CA PRO A 22 -4.63 -1.23 1.26
C PRO A 22 -4.40 0.21 1.73
N GLU A 23 -3.69 1.05 0.98
CA GLU A 23 -3.48 2.47 1.25
C GLU A 23 -4.51 3.37 0.57
N VAL A 24 -5.35 2.83 -0.31
CA VAL A 24 -6.43 3.58 -0.96
C VAL A 24 -7.66 3.63 -0.06
N ARG A 25 -8.29 4.80 -0.04
CA ARG A 25 -9.51 5.10 0.72
C ARG A 25 -10.55 5.67 -0.22
N VAL A 26 -11.78 5.21 -0.04
CA VAL A 26 -12.92 5.59 -0.87
C VAL A 26 -13.89 6.37 -0.02
N LEU A 27 -14.10 7.65 -0.37
CA LEU A 27 -15.13 8.49 0.22
C LEU A 27 -16.45 8.25 -0.52
N LYS A 28 -17.46 7.78 0.22
CA LYS A 28 -18.82 7.61 -0.25
C LYS A 28 -19.72 8.58 0.50
N VAL A 29 -20.46 9.41 -0.23
CA VAL A 29 -21.46 10.29 0.38
C VAL A 29 -22.79 9.57 0.40
N SER A 30 -23.24 9.15 1.58
CA SER A 30 -24.51 8.42 1.75
C SER A 30 -25.71 9.34 1.89
N LYS A 31 -25.50 10.60 2.30
CA LYS A 31 -26.53 11.62 2.45
C LYS A 31 -25.94 13.00 2.16
N GLY A 32 -26.55 13.78 1.27
CA GLY A 32 -26.16 15.16 1.02
C GLY A 32 -27.09 15.84 0.03
N ASN A 33 -27.46 17.11 0.29
CA ASN A 33 -28.43 17.85 -0.53
C ASN A 33 -27.85 18.36 -1.86
N TYR A 34 -26.53 18.51 -1.93
CA TYR A 34 -25.82 19.13 -3.07
C TYR A 34 -24.75 18.22 -3.65
N VAL A 35 -24.88 16.91 -3.46
CA VAL A 35 -23.88 15.94 -3.93
C VAL A 35 -24.44 15.22 -5.14
N LYS A 36 -23.60 15.01 -6.16
CA LYS A 36 -24.01 14.18 -7.29
C LYS A 36 -24.16 12.74 -6.80
N PRO A 37 -25.32 12.10 -6.99
CA PRO A 37 -25.50 10.71 -6.59
C PRO A 37 -24.49 9.83 -7.35
N GLY A 38 -23.81 8.94 -6.61
CA GLY A 38 -22.80 8.05 -7.16
C GLY A 38 -21.40 8.67 -7.31
N GLU A 39 -21.19 9.92 -6.87
CA GLU A 39 -19.85 10.50 -6.83
C GLU A 39 -18.99 9.78 -5.79
N VAL A 40 -17.93 9.14 -6.27
CA VAL A 40 -16.96 8.40 -5.46
C VAL A 40 -15.63 9.11 -5.59
N THR A 41 -15.13 9.65 -4.48
CA THR A 41 -13.78 10.25 -4.46
C THR A 41 -12.79 9.27 -3.87
N ARG A 42 -11.69 9.03 -4.58
CA ARG A 42 -10.60 8.18 -4.11
C ARG A 42 -9.47 9.03 -3.56
N PHE A 43 -8.97 8.61 -2.41
CA PHE A 43 -7.82 9.17 -1.75
C PHE A 43 -6.81 8.05 -1.52
N ARG A 44 -5.56 8.44 -1.32
CA ARG A 44 -4.52 7.55 -0.82
C ARG A 44 -3.97 8.11 0.48
N TRP A 45 -3.66 7.22 1.41
CA TRP A 45 -2.86 7.57 2.57
C TRP A 45 -1.41 7.78 2.13
N PHE A 46 -0.90 8.99 2.33
CA PHE A 46 0.47 9.37 1.98
C PHE A 46 0.95 10.43 2.97
N ASP A 47 2.12 10.19 3.57
CA ASP A 47 2.75 11.12 4.52
C ASP A 47 1.82 11.61 5.64
N HIS A 48 1.04 10.69 6.24
CA HIS A 48 0.04 11.00 7.27
C HIS A 48 -1.19 11.84 6.81
N TYR A 49 -1.33 12.08 5.51
CA TYR A 49 -2.47 12.79 4.91
C TYR A 49 -3.26 11.89 3.95
N LEU A 50 -4.52 12.28 3.70
CA LEU A 50 -5.30 11.76 2.58
C LEU A 50 -5.13 12.68 1.39
N VAL A 51 -4.45 12.18 0.36
CA VAL A 51 -4.14 12.94 -0.84
C VAL A 51 -4.85 12.29 -2.03
N ARG A 52 -5.36 13.09 -2.96
CA ARG A 52 -5.88 12.53 -4.22
C ARG A 52 -4.70 12.03 -5.06
N PRO A 53 -4.85 10.92 -5.80
CA PRO A 53 -3.81 10.42 -6.70
C PRO A 53 -3.27 11.48 -7.67
N ASP A 54 -4.14 12.37 -8.16
CA ASP A 54 -3.78 13.44 -9.11
C ASP A 54 -2.95 14.56 -8.48
N ASP A 55 -2.99 14.70 -7.16
CA ASP A 55 -2.30 15.76 -6.41
C ASP A 55 -0.93 15.28 -5.88
N LEU A 56 -0.54 14.02 -6.14
CA LEU A 56 0.78 13.51 -5.77
C LEU A 56 1.86 14.08 -6.70
N PRO A 57 3.09 14.32 -6.18
CA PRO A 57 4.25 14.53 -7.03
C PRO A 57 4.39 13.40 -8.06
N PRO A 58 4.69 13.69 -9.35
CA PRO A 58 4.67 12.68 -10.41
C PRO A 58 5.62 11.48 -10.18
N ASP A 59 6.78 11.75 -9.59
CA ASP A 59 7.80 10.76 -9.22
C ASP A 59 7.31 9.81 -8.11
N VAL A 60 6.68 10.38 -7.09
CA VAL A 60 6.06 9.62 -6.01
C VAL A 60 4.90 8.79 -6.54
N ALA A 61 4.04 9.38 -7.37
CA ALA A 61 2.89 8.71 -7.97
C ALA A 61 3.32 7.48 -8.80
N ALA A 62 4.38 7.62 -9.61
CA ALA A 62 4.91 6.52 -10.41
C ALA A 62 5.46 5.36 -9.55
N THR A 63 6.30 5.69 -8.56
CA THR A 63 6.88 4.70 -7.63
C THR A 63 5.79 3.92 -6.89
N LEU A 64 4.74 4.64 -6.49
CA LEU A 64 3.66 4.08 -5.70
C LEU A 64 2.75 3.20 -6.57
N ALA A 65 2.47 3.60 -7.81
CA ALA A 65 1.75 2.77 -8.78
C ALA A 65 2.50 1.47 -9.09
N GLU A 66 3.82 1.51 -9.19
CA GLU A 66 4.65 0.31 -9.37
C GLU A 66 4.55 -0.63 -8.15
N ALA A 67 4.64 -0.08 -6.93
CA ALA A 67 4.48 -0.86 -5.70
C ALA A 67 3.07 -1.50 -5.59
N SER A 68 2.02 -0.76 -5.94
CA SER A 68 0.65 -1.27 -6.01
C SER A 68 0.53 -2.41 -7.02
N ARG A 69 1.08 -2.23 -8.22
CA ARG A 69 1.09 -3.26 -9.28
C ARG A 69 1.83 -4.51 -8.84
N ALA A 70 3.00 -4.35 -8.20
CA ALA A 70 3.79 -5.46 -7.67
C ALA A 70 3.03 -6.25 -6.59
N THR A 71 2.30 -5.55 -5.71
CA THR A 71 1.46 -6.18 -4.68
C THR A 71 0.30 -6.95 -5.31
N ALA A 72 -0.40 -6.35 -6.25
CA ALA A 72 -1.50 -7.00 -6.97
C ALA A 72 -1.03 -8.22 -7.77
N ALA A 73 0.17 -8.16 -8.36
CA ALA A 73 0.80 -9.30 -9.04
C ALA A 73 1.10 -10.45 -8.05
N ASN A 74 1.51 -10.15 -6.82
CA ASN A 74 1.71 -11.17 -5.78
C ASN A 74 0.39 -11.88 -5.45
N GLU A 75 -0.69 -11.14 -5.27
CA GLU A 75 -2.01 -11.72 -4.99
C GLU A 75 -2.53 -12.57 -6.15
N ALA A 76 -2.37 -12.08 -7.39
CA ALA A 76 -2.69 -12.83 -8.60
C ALA A 76 -1.91 -14.14 -8.68
N PHE A 77 -0.60 -14.09 -8.40
CA PHE A 77 0.26 -15.29 -8.37
C PHE A 77 -0.25 -16.32 -7.35
N LEU A 78 -0.61 -15.88 -6.14
CA LEU A 78 -1.13 -16.77 -5.10
C LEU A 78 -2.49 -17.38 -5.48
N ARG A 79 -3.37 -16.63 -6.15
CA ARG A 79 -4.64 -17.16 -6.68
C ARG A 79 -4.41 -18.22 -7.75
N CYS A 80 -3.51 -17.97 -8.71
CA CYS A 80 -3.14 -18.95 -9.72
C CYS A 80 -2.53 -20.21 -9.11
N LEU A 81 -1.64 -20.04 -8.13
CA LEU A 81 -1.01 -21.17 -7.43
C LEU A 81 -2.05 -22.04 -6.72
N ALA A 82 -3.05 -21.43 -6.07
CA ALA A 82 -4.15 -22.17 -5.45
C ALA A 82 -4.94 -22.98 -6.51
N ALA A 83 -5.35 -22.33 -7.60
CA ALA A 83 -6.10 -22.98 -8.68
C ALA A 83 -5.32 -24.14 -9.35
N VAL A 84 -4.02 -23.98 -9.60
CA VAL A 84 -3.16 -25.04 -10.17
C VAL A 84 -2.96 -26.19 -9.20
N THR A 85 -2.84 -25.90 -7.91
CA THR A 85 -2.72 -26.91 -6.85
C THR A 85 -4.01 -27.73 -6.73
N GLU A 86 -5.18 -27.09 -6.78
CA GLU A 86 -6.49 -27.77 -6.79
C GLU A 86 -6.65 -28.70 -8.01
N GLN A 87 -6.13 -28.30 -9.17
CA GLN A 87 -6.11 -29.13 -10.38
C GLN A 87 -5.08 -30.27 -10.32
N GLY A 88 -4.26 -30.37 -9.27
CA GLY A 88 -3.21 -31.38 -9.12
C GLY A 88 -2.06 -31.24 -10.14
N ARG A 89 -1.93 -30.05 -10.75
CA ARG A 89 -0.84 -29.70 -11.66
C ARG A 89 0.35 -29.17 -10.87
N ALA A 90 1.56 -29.36 -11.39
CA ALA A 90 2.79 -28.87 -10.76
C ALA A 90 3.26 -27.61 -11.48
N ALA A 91 3.43 -26.52 -10.71
CA ALA A 91 4.12 -25.30 -11.13
C ALA A 91 5.54 -25.31 -10.54
N SER A 92 6.51 -24.80 -11.28
CA SER A 92 7.93 -24.79 -10.89
C SER A 92 8.56 -23.42 -11.10
N ASP A 93 9.61 -23.11 -10.32
CA ASP A 93 10.44 -21.92 -10.45
C ASP A 93 11.41 -22.00 -11.65
N GLY A 94 11.78 -23.20 -12.09
CA GLY A 94 12.68 -23.40 -13.23
C GLY A 94 12.06 -23.01 -14.57
N ARG A 95 12.86 -22.41 -15.46
CA ARG A 95 12.49 -21.94 -16.81
C ARG A 95 12.25 -23.09 -17.80
N GLY A 96 11.28 -23.95 -17.50
CA GLY A 96 10.86 -25.10 -18.29
C GLY A 96 9.40 -25.01 -18.77
N PRO A 97 8.81 -26.12 -19.25
CA PRO A 97 7.40 -26.16 -19.65
C PRO A 97 6.44 -25.96 -18.46
N THR A 98 6.89 -26.27 -17.25
CA THR A 98 6.15 -26.08 -15.99
C THR A 98 6.50 -24.77 -15.28
N TYR A 99 7.19 -23.83 -15.97
CA TYR A 99 7.54 -22.53 -15.40
C TYR A 99 6.29 -21.77 -14.97
N ALA A 100 6.21 -21.43 -13.69
CA ALA A 100 5.00 -20.92 -13.07
C ALA A 100 4.53 -19.58 -13.69
N PRO A 101 5.38 -18.56 -13.86
CA PRO A 101 4.97 -17.28 -14.43
C PRO A 101 4.33 -17.44 -15.82
N ARG A 102 4.99 -18.19 -16.72
CA ARG A 102 4.48 -18.43 -18.08
C ARG A 102 3.19 -19.23 -18.12
N MET A 103 3.02 -20.17 -17.19
CA MET A 103 1.79 -20.94 -17.04
C MET A 103 0.66 -20.05 -16.55
N PHE A 104 0.92 -19.24 -15.52
CA PHE A 104 -0.07 -18.39 -14.85
C PHE A 104 -0.51 -17.22 -15.75
N ALA A 105 0.37 -16.65 -16.56
CA ALA A 105 0.02 -15.60 -17.53
C ALA A 105 -1.09 -16.01 -18.53
N ARG A 106 -1.30 -17.32 -18.73
CA ARG A 106 -2.36 -17.87 -19.60
C ARG A 106 -3.66 -18.18 -18.86
N MET A 107 -3.67 -18.03 -17.54
CA MET A 107 -4.80 -18.36 -16.69
C MET A 107 -5.71 -17.14 -16.50
N PRO A 108 -7.04 -17.33 -16.41
CA PRO A 108 -7.96 -16.23 -16.19
C PRO A 108 -7.74 -15.52 -14.85
N GLU A 109 -7.19 -16.22 -13.85
CA GLU A 109 -6.91 -15.69 -12.52
C GLU A 109 -5.82 -14.61 -12.54
N ALA A 110 -4.86 -14.66 -13.48
CA ALA A 110 -3.78 -13.67 -13.63
C ALA A 110 -4.11 -12.51 -14.58
N LYS A 111 -5.39 -12.35 -14.99
CA LYS A 111 -5.78 -11.35 -15.98
C LYS A 111 -5.24 -9.95 -15.61
N GLY A 112 -4.50 -9.35 -16.55
CA GLY A 112 -3.92 -8.00 -16.39
C GLY A 112 -2.43 -7.97 -16.02
N PHE A 113 -1.83 -9.12 -15.73
CA PHE A 113 -0.40 -9.26 -15.46
C PHE A 113 0.26 -10.11 -16.54
N ASP A 114 1.47 -9.74 -16.93
CA ASP A 114 2.28 -10.47 -17.90
C ASP A 114 3.26 -11.46 -17.23
N ASP A 115 4.06 -12.15 -18.05
CA ASP A 115 5.06 -13.11 -17.57
C ASP A 115 6.13 -12.43 -16.70
N GLU A 116 6.46 -11.16 -16.97
CA GLU A 116 7.49 -10.41 -16.26
C GLU A 116 7.01 -9.95 -14.87
N ASP A 117 5.79 -9.39 -14.79
CA ASP A 117 5.11 -9.03 -13.55
C ASP A 117 5.02 -10.25 -12.60
N LEU A 118 4.65 -11.41 -13.16
CA LEU A 118 4.51 -12.67 -12.41
C LEU A 118 5.86 -13.30 -12.05
N ALA A 119 6.89 -13.15 -12.88
CA ALA A 119 8.25 -13.56 -12.53
C ALA A 119 8.79 -12.73 -11.36
N GLY A 120 8.61 -11.41 -11.40
CA GLY A 120 8.92 -10.53 -10.28
C GLY A 120 8.14 -10.90 -9.02
N ALA A 121 6.86 -11.25 -9.16
CA ALA A 121 6.03 -11.72 -8.04
C ALA A 121 6.54 -13.04 -7.45
N MET A 122 6.93 -14.00 -8.29
CA MET A 122 7.49 -15.28 -7.86
C MET A 122 8.75 -15.08 -7.02
N GLU A 123 9.71 -14.29 -7.50
CA GLU A 123 10.96 -14.00 -6.80
C GLU A 123 10.69 -13.32 -5.45
N ARG A 124 9.80 -12.32 -5.42
CA ARG A 124 9.37 -11.67 -4.17
C ARG A 124 8.75 -12.65 -3.18
N LEU A 125 7.83 -13.51 -3.63
CA LEU A 125 7.13 -14.47 -2.77
C LEU A 125 8.06 -15.58 -2.26
N LEU A 126 9.04 -16.01 -3.06
CA LEU A 126 10.10 -16.92 -2.64
C LEU A 126 10.99 -16.26 -1.59
N HIS A 127 11.41 -15.01 -1.83
CA HIS A 127 12.23 -14.24 -0.89
C HIS A 127 11.51 -14.02 0.45
N LEU A 128 10.21 -13.70 0.42
CA LEU A 128 9.37 -13.54 1.61
C LEU A 128 9.05 -14.88 2.31
N GLY A 129 9.38 -16.03 1.71
CA GLY A 129 9.09 -17.35 2.26
C GLY A 129 7.60 -17.72 2.30
N VAL A 130 6.76 -16.97 1.58
CA VAL A 130 5.31 -17.25 1.46
C VAL A 130 5.09 -18.51 0.61
N ILE A 131 5.95 -18.73 -0.37
CA ILE A 131 5.99 -19.94 -1.20
C ILE A 131 7.35 -20.61 -1.07
N ARG A 132 7.38 -21.94 -1.22
CA ARG A 132 8.62 -22.74 -1.26
C ARG A 132 8.69 -23.52 -2.56
N ALA A 133 9.89 -23.59 -3.11
CA ALA A 133 10.21 -24.42 -4.26
C ALA A 133 10.55 -25.86 -3.86
N ASN A 134 10.44 -26.79 -4.81
CA ASN A 134 10.78 -28.22 -4.67
C ASN A 134 9.98 -29.01 -3.62
N GLU A 135 8.82 -28.49 -3.22
CA GLU A 135 7.93 -29.15 -2.26
C GLU A 135 7.09 -30.24 -2.91
N VAL A 136 6.73 -31.27 -2.14
CA VAL A 136 5.92 -32.39 -2.64
C VAL A 136 4.45 -31.95 -2.72
N ILE A 137 3.95 -31.79 -3.95
CA ILE A 137 2.55 -31.42 -4.23
C ILE A 137 1.67 -32.67 -4.33
N GLY A 138 2.20 -33.77 -4.86
CA GLY A 138 1.46 -35.02 -5.06
C GLY A 138 2.31 -36.17 -5.52
N LYS A 139 1.70 -37.25 -6.03
CA LYS A 139 2.41 -38.40 -6.61
C LYS A 139 1.94 -38.63 -8.06
N TYR A 140 2.88 -38.94 -8.94
CA TYR A 140 2.57 -39.44 -10.28
C TYR A 140 1.98 -40.86 -10.19
N ALA A 141 1.36 -41.33 -11.28
CA ALA A 141 0.82 -42.69 -11.37
C ALA A 141 1.89 -43.77 -11.11
N ASN A 142 3.15 -43.48 -11.46
CA ASN A 142 4.32 -44.32 -11.16
C ASN A 142 4.84 -44.19 -9.71
N ARG A 143 4.05 -43.60 -8.79
CA ARG A 143 4.37 -43.36 -7.37
C ARG A 143 5.55 -42.42 -7.09
N THR A 144 6.18 -41.82 -8.11
CA THR A 144 7.21 -40.80 -7.92
C THR A 144 6.58 -39.51 -7.40
N ALA A 145 7.25 -38.83 -6.45
CA ALA A 145 6.79 -37.55 -5.92
C ALA A 145 6.79 -36.47 -7.00
N ARG A 146 5.68 -35.74 -7.13
CA ARG A 146 5.58 -34.50 -7.91
C ARG A 146 6.09 -33.37 -7.05
N ARG A 147 7.15 -32.70 -7.51
CA ARG A 147 7.72 -31.53 -6.84
C ARG A 147 7.31 -30.26 -7.57
N GLY A 148 7.09 -29.19 -6.82
CA GLY A 148 6.79 -27.87 -7.37
C GLY A 148 6.68 -26.80 -6.30
N LEU A 149 6.10 -25.67 -6.68
CA LEU A 149 5.79 -24.55 -5.79
C LEU A 149 4.62 -24.91 -4.89
N LYS A 150 4.77 -24.64 -3.59
CA LYS A 150 3.69 -24.78 -2.61
C LYS A 150 3.63 -23.56 -1.71
N ARG A 151 2.41 -23.10 -1.41
CA ARG A 151 2.18 -22.06 -0.40
C ARG A 151 2.51 -22.64 0.98
N VAL A 152 3.28 -21.88 1.76
CA VAL A 152 3.54 -22.21 3.15
C VAL A 152 2.30 -21.81 3.95
N GLU A 153 1.57 -22.79 4.48
CA GLU A 153 0.57 -22.50 5.49
C GLU A 153 1.30 -22.04 6.74
N GLN A 154 1.26 -20.74 7.03
CA GLN A 154 1.78 -20.21 8.28
C GLN A 154 0.88 -20.69 9.43
N GLY A 155 1.10 -21.92 9.88
CA GLY A 155 0.93 -22.26 11.29
C GLY A 155 2.05 -21.56 12.04
N ALA A 156 1.69 -20.71 13.00
CA ALA A 156 2.60 -19.97 13.87
C ALA A 156 3.86 -20.78 14.24
N GLN A 157 5.04 -20.42 13.70
CA GLN A 157 6.34 -20.63 14.33
C GLN A 157 7.54 -20.17 13.49
N SER A 158 8.43 -19.46 14.20
CA SER A 158 9.88 -19.33 13.99
C SER A 158 10.43 -18.15 13.18
N THR A 159 10.23 -16.94 13.70
CA THR A 159 11.23 -15.85 13.64
C THR A 159 12.22 -15.89 14.82
N ALA A 160 12.20 -16.93 15.67
CA ALA A 160 13.00 -16.97 16.90
C ALA A 160 14.35 -17.70 16.78
N GLN A 161 14.70 -18.33 15.65
CA GLN A 161 15.92 -19.17 15.56
C GLN A 161 17.09 -18.60 14.75
N SER A 162 16.99 -17.40 14.15
CA SER A 162 18.11 -16.86 13.35
C SER A 162 19.01 -15.85 14.08
N THR A 163 18.72 -15.47 15.33
CA THR A 163 19.52 -14.45 16.06
C THR A 163 20.34 -15.02 17.22
N ALA A 164 20.19 -16.29 17.58
CA ALA A 164 20.80 -16.86 18.78
C ALA A 164 22.16 -17.57 18.57
N GLN A 165 22.72 -17.57 17.36
CA GLN A 165 23.98 -18.31 17.09
C GLN A 165 25.18 -17.45 16.67
N SER A 166 25.09 -16.11 16.65
CA SER A 166 26.23 -15.26 16.24
C SER A 166 26.81 -14.34 17.32
N SER A 167 26.29 -14.33 18.55
CA SER A 167 26.76 -13.40 19.61
C SER A 167 27.45 -14.06 20.80
N ALA A 168 27.67 -15.38 20.77
CA ALA A 168 28.35 -16.10 21.86
C ALA A 168 29.80 -16.47 21.51
N GLN A 169 30.60 -15.53 20.98
CA GLN A 169 32.06 -15.71 20.86
C GLN A 169 32.81 -14.39 20.58
N SER A 170 32.70 -13.39 21.47
CA SER A 170 33.79 -12.43 21.68
C SER A 170 33.56 -11.63 22.96
N SER A 171 33.93 -12.21 24.09
CA SER A 171 34.05 -11.48 25.34
C SER A 171 35.21 -12.09 26.13
N ALA A 172 36.40 -11.53 25.97
CA ALA A 172 37.46 -11.46 26.98
C ALA A 172 38.62 -10.59 26.46
N GLN A 173 39.10 -9.69 27.32
CA GLN A 173 40.28 -8.80 27.19
C GLN A 173 39.99 -7.49 26.43
N ASP A 174 40.06 -6.29 27.00
CA ASP A 174 40.80 -5.81 28.16
C ASP A 174 40.05 -4.67 28.87
N ALA A 175 40.01 -4.77 30.19
CA ALA A 175 39.66 -3.68 31.09
C ALA A 175 40.96 -3.09 31.63
N GLN A 176 41.22 -1.81 31.36
CA GLN A 176 42.10 -0.97 32.16
C GLN A 176 41.75 0.51 31.97
N SER A 177 41.00 1.05 32.94
CA SER A 177 40.99 2.48 33.25
C SER A 177 42.32 2.86 33.92
N PRO A 178 42.73 4.14 33.92
CA PRO A 178 42.32 5.00 35.03
C PRO A 178 42.11 6.50 34.71
N SER A 179 41.21 7.10 35.52
CA SER A 179 41.32 8.40 36.21
C SER A 179 41.45 9.73 35.46
N GLY A 180 40.70 10.73 35.95
CA GLY A 180 40.84 12.17 35.67
C GLY A 180 39.48 12.87 35.58
N GLU A 181 38.76 13.06 36.68
CA GLU A 181 38.79 14.26 37.53
C GLU A 181 37.81 15.37 37.07
N VAL A 182 36.83 15.58 37.95
CA VAL A 182 35.83 16.65 38.08
C VAL A 182 36.34 18.05 37.75
N HIS A 183 35.49 18.87 37.13
CA HIS A 183 35.26 20.28 37.52
C HIS A 183 33.83 20.72 37.18
N ASN A 184 33.31 21.54 38.07
CA ASN A 184 31.95 22.03 38.25
C ASN A 184 31.74 23.40 37.57
N GLU A 185 30.46 23.76 37.41
CA GLU A 185 29.90 25.13 37.44
C GLU A 185 30.20 26.12 36.29
N SER A 186 29.15 26.50 35.54
CA SER A 186 28.52 27.83 35.72
C SER A 186 27.45 28.12 34.67
N ALA A 187 26.36 28.68 35.18
CA ALA A 187 25.20 29.19 34.46
C ALA A 187 25.53 30.34 33.49
N ARG A 188 24.68 30.51 32.46
CA ARG A 188 24.10 31.81 32.09
C ARG A 188 22.88 31.64 31.19
N SER A 189 21.73 32.01 31.75
CA SER A 189 20.51 32.36 31.05
C SER A 189 20.74 33.46 30.01
N THR A 190 20.04 33.40 28.89
CA THR A 190 19.68 34.60 28.11
C THR A 190 18.27 34.40 27.55
N PRO A 191 17.32 35.32 27.82
CA PRO A 191 15.95 35.22 27.30
C PRO A 191 15.86 35.70 25.83
N PRO A 192 14.78 35.35 25.09
CA PRO A 192 14.59 35.77 23.71
C PRO A 192 14.10 37.24 23.61
N PRO A 193 14.44 37.96 22.53
CA PRO A 193 13.90 39.31 22.31
C PRO A 193 12.44 39.26 21.83
N THR A 194 11.59 39.96 22.57
CA THR A 194 10.23 40.37 22.18
C THR A 194 10.31 41.33 20.99
N GLY A 195 9.72 40.95 19.87
CA GLY A 195 9.47 41.81 18.72
C GLY A 195 8.00 41.80 18.37
N GLU A 196 7.30 42.86 18.74
CA GLU A 196 5.96 43.19 18.26
C GLU A 196 6.03 43.48 16.75
N ILE A 197 5.20 42.81 15.96
CA ILE A 197 4.87 43.25 14.60
C ILE A 197 3.35 43.33 14.53
N GLY A 198 2.85 44.54 14.80
CA GLY A 198 1.49 44.92 14.44
C GLY A 198 1.38 44.96 12.92
N GLY A 199 0.47 44.14 12.39
CA GLY A 199 0.16 44.06 10.97
C GLY A 199 -1.35 43.96 10.79
N ASP A 200 -1.93 45.08 10.42
CA ASP A 200 -3.31 45.33 10.04
C ASP A 200 -3.80 44.38 8.93
N TYR A 201 -4.64 43.41 9.27
CA TYR A 201 -5.34 42.55 8.30
C TYR A 201 -6.76 43.07 8.08
N GLY A 202 -6.88 44.16 7.31
CA GLY A 202 -8.13 44.51 6.64
C GLY A 202 -8.36 43.59 5.43
N PRO A 203 -9.58 43.06 5.20
CA PRO A 203 -9.85 42.22 4.04
C PRO A 203 -9.80 43.04 2.73
N PRO A 204 -9.23 42.50 1.63
CA PRO A 204 -9.22 43.22 0.35
C PRO A 204 -10.65 43.34 -0.21
N SER A 205 -11.01 44.57 -0.59
CA SER A 205 -12.27 44.90 -1.26
C SER A 205 -12.27 44.36 -2.70
N ILE A 206 -13.29 43.58 -3.05
CA ILE A 206 -13.51 43.08 -4.41
C ILE A 206 -14.19 44.21 -5.23
N PRO A 207 -13.63 44.66 -6.36
CA PRO A 207 -14.33 45.59 -7.24
C PRO A 207 -15.46 44.88 -8.01
N LEU A 208 -16.68 45.41 -7.83
CA LEU A 208 -17.85 45.15 -8.67
C LEU A 208 -17.61 45.72 -10.07
N GLY A 209 -17.18 44.86 -11.00
CA GLY A 209 -17.18 45.14 -12.43
C GLY A 209 -18.43 44.57 -13.08
N GLY A 210 -19.35 45.44 -13.49
CA GLY A 210 -20.46 45.07 -14.34
C GLY A 210 -20.07 45.07 -15.82
N GLU A 211 -20.51 44.07 -16.56
CA GLU A 211 -20.75 44.17 -17.99
C GLU A 211 -22.02 43.40 -18.32
N GLY A 212 -22.98 44.14 -18.89
CA GLY A 212 -24.26 43.61 -19.32
C GLY A 212 -24.14 42.69 -20.52
N ARG A 213 -25.07 41.74 -20.62
CA ARG A 213 -25.52 41.20 -21.90
C ARG A 213 -27.04 41.07 -21.87
N ASP A 214 -27.65 41.98 -22.62
CA ASP A 214 -29.03 41.92 -23.03
C ASP A 214 -29.30 40.72 -23.96
N ALA A 215 -30.50 40.16 -23.78
CA ALA A 215 -31.41 39.60 -24.76
C ALA A 215 -30.90 38.58 -25.81
N SER A 216 -31.42 37.36 -25.74
CA SER A 216 -32.63 36.98 -26.50
C SER A 216 -32.90 35.48 -26.38
N TRP A 217 -34.03 35.14 -25.76
CA TRP A 217 -34.59 33.80 -25.71
C TRP A 217 -35.60 33.66 -26.84
N VAL A 218 -35.50 32.59 -27.63
CA VAL A 218 -36.46 32.20 -28.68
C VAL A 218 -36.96 30.80 -28.31
N PRO A 219 -38.27 30.57 -28.12
CA PRO A 219 -38.81 29.22 -28.06
C PRO A 219 -39.05 28.70 -29.48
N GLY A 220 -38.57 27.49 -29.76
CA GLY A 220 -38.95 26.73 -30.94
C GLY A 220 -40.23 25.95 -30.67
N ASP A 221 -41.15 26.01 -31.63
CA ASP A 221 -42.27 25.08 -31.80
C ASP A 221 -41.75 23.68 -32.17
N ASP A 222 -42.11 22.67 -31.36
CA ASP A 222 -42.42 21.28 -31.76
C ASP A 222 -43.18 20.59 -30.62
#